data_AF-A0A958RR23-F1
#
_entry.id   AF-A0A958RR23-F1
#
_cell.length_a   1.000
_cell.length_b   1.000
_cell.length_c   1.000
_cell.angle_alpha   90.00
_cell.angle_beta   90.00
_cell.angle_gamma   90.00
#
_symmetry.space_group_name_H-M   'P 1'
#
loop_
_entity.id
_entity.type
_entity.pdbx_description
1 polymer ?
#
loop_
_entity_poly.entity_id
_entity_poly.type
_entity_poly.pdbx_seq_one_letter_code
_entity_poly.pdbx_strand_id
1 'polypeptide(L)'
;MSQAINLKTYKQAKNLADTVKAVENQTLNVIEVYREIEVVKKNKSVNIMSSRYHIKNPSKTRGKGKRASFSIFLAKPQVDGTTKTETVQNADVESINNNYLAGIYDWETARKNIEQIRNRLNAEIGKFTLFTGNKTNGRVLEKYWQEEYQGRKIKEESMSSAKHDLRRALDAIGKVSIVSGSAKEIQKAIDASGFDVTKQRRIIARLNQILKFLGRKDVRLHLPKKSRIKVKFLSVEEFQKVLALEPREEIRALYEVCFYTGARLGREYFNKRIFKVIRKSVIHESMIVHI
;
A
#
# COMPACT_ATOMS: atom_id res chain seq x y z
N MET A 1 -39.20 -67.80 -15.77
CA MET A 1 -39.39 -67.24 -14.42
C MET A 1 -39.02 -65.76 -14.46
N SER A 2 -40.02 -64.89 -14.62
CA SER A 2 -39.82 -63.44 -14.76
C SER A 2 -39.65 -62.81 -13.38
N GLN A 3 -38.51 -62.17 -13.12
CA GLN A 3 -38.24 -61.48 -11.87
C GLN A 3 -39.06 -60.18 -11.85
N ALA A 4 -40.11 -60.15 -11.02
CA ALA A 4 -40.84 -58.93 -10.72
C ALA A 4 -39.92 -57.98 -9.92
N ILE A 5 -39.28 -57.05 -10.63
CA ILE A 5 -38.52 -55.97 -10.01
C ILE A 5 -39.49 -55.17 -9.15
N ASN A 6 -39.20 -55.09 -7.85
CA ASN A 6 -40.03 -54.43 -6.86
C ASN A 6 -40.17 -52.94 -7.22
N LEU A 7 -41.37 -52.55 -7.68
CA LEU A 7 -41.69 -51.18 -8.14
C LEU A 7 -41.33 -50.10 -7.12
N LYS A 8 -41.30 -50.46 -5.83
CA LYS A 8 -40.94 -49.54 -4.74
C LYS A 8 -39.46 -49.14 -4.82
N THR A 9 -38.59 -50.10 -5.11
CA THR A 9 -37.13 -49.89 -5.23
C THR A 9 -36.80 -49.04 -6.46
N TYR A 10 -37.50 -49.25 -7.57
CA TYR A 10 -37.33 -48.44 -8.79
C TYR A 10 -37.72 -46.97 -8.57
N LYS A 11 -38.86 -46.72 -7.90
CA LYS A 11 -39.30 -45.34 -7.57
C LYS A 11 -38.31 -44.63 -6.64
N GLN A 12 -37.73 -45.33 -5.67
CA GLN A 12 -36.71 -44.77 -4.78
C GLN A 12 -35.42 -44.43 -5.53
N ALA A 13 -34.94 -45.32 -6.42
CA ALA A 13 -33.76 -45.05 -7.24
C ALA A 13 -33.94 -43.85 -8.17
N LYS A 14 -35.14 -43.70 -8.77
CA LYS A 14 -35.46 -42.55 -9.63
C LYS A 14 -35.45 -41.23 -8.85
N ASN A 15 -36.10 -41.18 -7.69
CA ASN A 15 -36.11 -39.97 -6.85
C ASN A 15 -34.70 -39.57 -6.39
N LEU A 16 -33.85 -40.56 -6.09
CA LEU A 16 -32.46 -40.29 -5.72
C LEU A 16 -31.68 -39.72 -6.90
N ALA A 17 -31.82 -40.28 -8.10
CA ALA A 17 -31.17 -39.78 -9.31
C ALA A 17 -31.60 -38.35 -9.67
N ASP A 18 -32.89 -38.03 -9.52
CA ASP A 18 -33.41 -36.69 -9.77
C ASP A 18 -32.90 -35.67 -8.73
N THR A 19 -32.74 -36.10 -7.46
CA THR A 19 -32.15 -35.28 -6.40
C THR A 19 -30.66 -35.01 -6.65
N VAL A 20 -29.90 -36.02 -7.08
CA VAL A 20 -28.47 -35.86 -7.42
C VAL A 20 -28.29 -34.88 -8.58
N LYS A 21 -29.10 -34.99 -9.64
CA LYS A 21 -29.07 -34.03 -10.75
C LYS A 21 -29.40 -32.60 -10.33
N ALA A 22 -30.35 -32.43 -9.41
CA ALA A 22 -30.70 -31.10 -8.89
C ALA A 22 -29.54 -30.48 -8.10
N VAL A 23 -28.83 -31.28 -7.31
CA VAL A 23 -27.64 -30.84 -6.56
C VAL A 23 -26.49 -30.51 -7.52
N GLU A 24 -26.22 -31.33 -8.53
CA GLU A 24 -25.20 -31.06 -9.55
C GLU A 24 -25.45 -29.73 -10.27
N ASN A 25 -26.69 -29.46 -10.69
CA ASN A 25 -27.05 -28.19 -11.34
C ASN A 25 -26.90 -26.98 -10.41
N GLN A 26 -27.26 -27.11 -9.13
CA GLN A 26 -27.00 -26.06 -8.14
C GLN A 26 -25.49 -25.82 -7.95
N THR A 27 -24.69 -26.88 -7.95
CA THR A 27 -23.24 -26.79 -7.76
C THR A 27 -22.56 -26.11 -8.95
N LEU A 28 -23.01 -26.41 -10.18
CA LEU A 28 -22.54 -25.73 -11.40
C LEU A 28 -22.86 -24.23 -11.39
N ASN A 29 -24.06 -23.84 -10.99
CA ASN A 29 -24.44 -22.41 -10.86
C ASN A 29 -23.57 -21.68 -9.83
N VAL A 30 -23.23 -22.33 -8.71
CA VAL A 30 -22.33 -21.73 -7.72
C VAL A 30 -20.93 -21.53 -8.32
N ILE A 31 -20.40 -22.52 -9.06
CA ILE A 31 -19.08 -22.41 -9.71
C ILE A 31 -19.04 -21.25 -10.73
N GLU A 32 -20.09 -21.04 -11.52
CA GLU A 32 -20.18 -19.92 -12.46
C GLU A 32 -20.19 -18.56 -11.74
N VAL A 33 -20.98 -18.42 -10.67
CA VAL A 33 -21.00 -17.20 -9.84
C VAL A 33 -19.63 -16.92 -9.23
N TYR A 34 -18.90 -17.95 -8.77
CA TYR A 34 -17.54 -17.78 -8.26
C TYR A 34 -16.54 -17.35 -9.34
N ARG A 35 -16.66 -17.86 -10.58
CA ARG A 35 -15.83 -17.43 -11.72
C ARG A 35 -16.09 -15.97 -12.08
N GLU A 36 -17.35 -15.53 -12.13
CA GLU A 36 -17.69 -14.13 -12.38
C GLU A 36 -17.14 -13.21 -11.28
N ILE A 37 -17.25 -13.61 -10.01
CA ILE A 37 -16.69 -12.85 -8.88
C ILE A 37 -15.16 -12.77 -8.97
N GLU A 38 -14.46 -13.81 -9.41
CA GLU A 38 -13.01 -13.76 -9.62
C GLU A 38 -12.60 -12.85 -10.78
N VAL A 39 -13.35 -12.84 -11.89
CA VAL A 39 -13.12 -11.92 -13.01
C VAL A 39 -13.33 -10.48 -12.57
N VAL A 40 -14.41 -10.19 -11.82
CA VAL A 40 -14.67 -8.86 -11.27
C VAL A 40 -13.61 -8.45 -10.23
N LYS A 41 -13.12 -9.38 -9.40
CA LYS A 41 -12.03 -9.11 -8.45
C LYS A 41 -10.72 -8.83 -9.16
N LYS A 42 -10.33 -9.60 -10.17
CA LYS A 42 -9.14 -9.35 -11.00
C LYS A 42 -9.21 -7.97 -11.68
N ASN A 43 -10.39 -7.57 -12.15
CA ASN A 43 -10.60 -6.28 -12.80
C ASN A 43 -10.65 -5.10 -11.80
N LYS A 44 -11.09 -5.32 -10.54
CA LYS A 44 -11.11 -4.27 -9.50
C LYS A 44 -9.80 -4.11 -8.73
N SER A 45 -8.91 -5.09 -8.76
CA SER A 45 -7.60 -5.04 -8.08
C SER A 45 -6.46 -4.60 -8.98
N VAL A 46 -6.74 -3.88 -10.08
CA VAL A 46 -5.70 -3.12 -10.77
C VAL A 46 -5.33 -1.96 -9.86
N ASN A 47 -4.32 -2.21 -9.03
CA ASN A 47 -3.62 -1.20 -8.25
C ASN A 47 -3.17 -0.13 -9.23
N ILE A 48 -3.90 0.99 -9.32
CA ILE A 48 -3.57 2.10 -10.21
C ILE A 48 -2.22 2.64 -9.77
N MET A 49 -1.14 2.07 -10.31
CA MET A 49 0.21 2.51 -10.08
C MET A 49 0.31 3.93 -10.60
N SER A 50 0.38 4.92 -9.71
CA SER A 50 0.59 6.31 -10.12
C SER A 50 1.81 6.40 -11.04
N SER A 51 1.76 7.25 -12.06
CA SER A 51 2.93 7.50 -12.91
C SER A 51 4.17 7.82 -12.07
N ARG A 52 5.32 7.24 -12.42
CA ARG A 52 6.58 7.46 -11.69
C ARG A 52 7.76 7.55 -12.65
N TYR A 53 8.73 8.39 -12.29
CA TYR A 53 10.01 8.43 -12.97
C TYR A 53 10.96 7.38 -12.41
N HIS A 54 11.59 6.63 -13.32
CA HIS A 54 12.58 5.60 -13.04
C HIS A 54 13.89 5.94 -13.72
N ILE A 55 15.00 5.53 -13.11
CA ILE A 55 16.33 5.71 -13.71
C ILE A 55 16.81 4.37 -14.24
N LYS A 56 17.29 4.34 -15.48
CA LYS A 56 18.09 3.26 -16.04
C LYS A 56 19.56 3.64 -15.97
N ASN A 57 20.34 2.77 -15.34
CA ASN A 57 21.78 2.95 -15.16
C ASN A 57 22.55 2.54 -16.43
N PRO A 58 23.76 3.10 -16.63
CA PRO A 58 24.73 2.52 -17.56
C PRO A 58 25.08 1.10 -17.14
N SER A 59 25.33 0.22 -18.10
CA SER A 59 25.59 -1.20 -17.81
C SER A 59 26.99 -1.38 -17.24
N LYS A 60 27.12 -2.22 -16.20
CA LYS A 60 28.39 -2.43 -15.47
C LYS A 60 29.45 -3.16 -16.32
N THR A 61 29.04 -3.90 -17.34
CA THR A 61 29.94 -4.60 -18.25
C THR A 61 30.29 -3.70 -19.44
N ARG A 62 31.39 -2.94 -19.32
CA ARG A 62 32.11 -2.39 -20.48
C ARG A 62 32.47 -3.56 -21.40
N GLY A 63 31.76 -3.68 -22.53
CA GLY A 63 32.01 -4.71 -23.55
C GLY A 63 30.78 -5.50 -24.02
N LYS A 64 29.72 -5.62 -23.20
CA LYS A 64 28.47 -6.32 -23.63
C LYS A 64 27.16 -5.61 -23.27
N GLY A 65 27.22 -4.45 -22.60
CA GLY A 65 26.06 -3.66 -22.23
C GLY A 65 25.77 -2.51 -23.19
N LYS A 66 24.59 -2.50 -23.82
CA LYS A 66 24.13 -1.51 -24.81
C LYS A 66 24.03 -0.03 -24.33
N ARG A 67 24.39 0.32 -23.09
CA ARG A 67 24.17 1.67 -22.53
C ARG A 67 25.38 2.21 -21.78
N ALA A 68 25.95 3.28 -22.31
CA ALA A 68 27.05 4.03 -21.72
C ALA A 68 26.59 5.15 -20.78
N SER A 69 25.31 5.52 -20.79
CA SER A 69 24.77 6.69 -20.10
C SER A 69 23.55 6.38 -19.21
N PHE A 70 23.25 7.28 -18.28
CA PHE A 70 22.04 7.28 -17.48
C PHE A 70 20.85 7.78 -18.31
N SER A 71 19.65 7.30 -18.00
CA SER A 71 18.42 7.76 -18.64
C SER A 71 17.24 7.73 -17.65
N ILE A 72 16.36 8.71 -17.74
CA ILE A 72 15.14 8.80 -16.93
C ILE A 72 13.93 8.46 -17.80
N PHE A 73 13.04 7.61 -17.28
CA PHE A 73 11.82 7.18 -17.96
C PHE A 73 10.60 7.48 -17.10
N LEU A 74 9.53 7.96 -17.73
CA LEU A 74 8.21 8.04 -17.14
C LEU A 74 7.47 6.73 -17.39
N ALA A 75 7.20 5.97 -16.32
CA ALA A 75 6.31 4.82 -16.36
C ALA A 75 4.87 5.31 -16.23
N LYS A 76 4.05 5.11 -17.27
CA LYS A 76 2.61 5.42 -17.28
C LYS A 76 1.83 4.09 -17.24
N PRO A 77 0.95 3.88 -16.24
CA PRO A 77 0.07 2.72 -16.24
C PRO A 77 -0.91 2.81 -17.43
N GLN A 78 -1.25 1.67 -18.01
CA GLN A 78 -2.28 1.54 -19.04
C GLN A 78 -3.52 0.83 -18.48
N VAL A 79 -4.64 0.92 -19.21
CA VAL A 79 -5.95 0.40 -18.78
C VAL A 79 -5.97 -1.13 -18.68
N ASP A 80 -5.15 -1.79 -19.49
CA ASP A 80 -4.90 -3.25 -19.51
C ASP A 80 -3.97 -3.74 -18.38
N GLY A 81 -3.48 -2.83 -17.53
CA GLY A 81 -2.55 -3.13 -16.45
C GLY A 81 -1.08 -3.21 -16.88
N THR A 82 -0.76 -3.00 -18.16
CA THR A 82 0.64 -2.87 -18.60
C THR A 82 1.18 -1.48 -18.30
N THR A 83 2.49 -1.30 -18.44
CA THR A 83 3.16 -0.02 -18.19
C THR A 83 3.87 0.44 -19.45
N LYS A 84 3.46 1.58 -19.98
CA LYS A 84 4.16 2.25 -21.08
C LYS A 84 5.29 3.11 -20.51
N THR A 85 6.50 2.95 -21.01
CA THR A 85 7.65 3.78 -20.59
C THR A 85 8.03 4.78 -21.67
N GLU A 86 8.14 6.05 -21.32
CA GLU A 86 8.59 7.12 -22.22
C GLU A 86 9.89 7.73 -21.67
N THR A 87 10.91 7.88 -22.52
CA THR A 87 12.18 8.53 -22.14
C THR A 87 11.94 10.03 -21.97
N VAL A 88 12.45 10.59 -20.88
CA VAL A 88 12.36 12.03 -20.60
C VAL A 88 13.56 12.72 -21.25
N GLN A 89 13.29 13.69 -22.11
CA GLN A 89 14.32 14.60 -22.62
C GLN A 89 14.55 15.70 -21.59
N ASN A 90 15.76 15.77 -21.04
CA ASN A 90 16.11 16.73 -19.99
C ASN A 90 17.58 17.15 -20.12
N ALA A 91 17.81 18.45 -20.31
CA ALA A 91 19.16 19.01 -20.51
C ALA A 91 20.11 18.74 -19.33
N ASP A 92 19.60 18.69 -18.09
CA ASP A 92 20.43 18.39 -16.91
C ASP A 92 20.93 16.94 -16.96
N VAL A 93 20.11 16.01 -17.45
CA VAL A 93 20.50 14.59 -17.63
C VAL A 93 21.58 14.46 -18.70
N GLU A 94 21.47 15.20 -19.80
CA GLU A 94 22.49 15.24 -20.86
C GLU A 94 23.81 15.81 -20.33
N SER A 95 23.77 16.91 -19.59
CA SER A 95 24.95 17.52 -18.98
C SER A 95 25.67 16.57 -18.01
N ILE A 96 24.92 15.89 -17.13
CA ILE A 96 25.52 14.89 -16.22
C ILE A 96 26.12 13.73 -16.98
N ASN A 97 25.46 13.25 -18.04
CA ASN A 97 25.99 12.18 -18.87
C ASN A 97 27.28 12.58 -19.58
N ASN A 98 27.37 13.81 -20.10
CA ASN A 98 28.60 14.32 -20.72
C ASN A 98 29.76 14.36 -19.73
N ASN A 99 29.53 14.86 -18.50
CA ASN A 99 30.55 14.88 -17.45
C ASN A 99 30.96 13.48 -16.98
N TYR A 100 30.01 12.54 -16.91
CA TYR A 100 30.31 11.14 -16.59
C TYR A 100 31.12 10.45 -17.68
N LEU A 101 30.76 10.64 -18.96
CA LEU A 101 31.46 10.07 -20.10
C LEU A 101 32.86 10.66 -20.28
N ALA A 102 33.05 11.94 -19.93
CA ALA A 102 34.34 12.61 -19.90
C ALA A 102 35.21 12.20 -18.68
N GLY A 103 34.68 11.41 -17.74
CA GLY A 103 35.41 10.98 -16.54
C GLY A 103 35.51 12.04 -15.45
N ILE A 104 34.80 13.17 -15.58
CA ILE A 104 34.75 14.25 -14.59
C ILE A 104 33.93 13.81 -13.36
N TYR A 105 32.86 13.06 -13.59
CA TYR A 105 32.08 12.43 -12.52
C TYR A 105 32.35 10.94 -12.46
N ASP A 106 32.57 10.43 -11.25
CA ASP A 106 32.49 9.01 -10.98
C ASP A 106 31.02 8.52 -11.01
N TRP A 107 30.83 7.20 -10.97
CA TRP A 107 29.50 6.60 -11.07
C TRP A 107 28.59 7.03 -9.92
N GLU A 108 29.10 7.13 -8.69
CA GLU A 108 28.31 7.47 -7.51
C GLU A 108 27.83 8.93 -7.56
N THR A 109 28.71 9.85 -7.94
CA THR A 109 28.41 11.27 -8.09
C THR A 109 27.38 11.48 -9.21
N ALA A 110 27.61 10.88 -10.39
CA ALA A 110 26.67 10.95 -11.49
C ALA A 110 25.31 10.36 -11.11
N ARG A 111 25.29 9.20 -10.44
CA ARG A 111 24.07 8.53 -9.97
C ARG A 111 23.29 9.40 -8.98
N LYS A 112 23.96 10.01 -8.00
CA LYS A 112 23.35 10.89 -7.00
C LYS A 112 22.69 12.12 -7.66
N ASN A 113 23.37 12.74 -8.62
CA ASN A 113 22.84 13.89 -9.35
C ASN A 113 21.61 13.51 -10.19
N ILE A 114 21.65 12.35 -10.87
CA ILE A 114 20.48 11.82 -11.61
C ILE A 114 19.32 11.48 -10.65
N GLU A 115 19.60 10.99 -9.43
CA GLU A 115 18.58 10.75 -8.41
C GLU A 115 17.91 12.03 -7.91
N GLN A 116 18.66 13.12 -7.78
CA GLN A 116 18.07 14.43 -7.44
C GLN A 116 17.10 14.90 -8.51
N ILE A 117 17.47 14.76 -9.80
CA ILE A 117 16.58 15.10 -10.92
C ILE A 117 15.33 14.21 -10.89
N ARG A 118 15.47 12.89 -10.74
CA ARG A 118 14.33 11.96 -10.60
C ARG A 118 13.43 12.37 -9.44
N ASN A 119 14.01 12.70 -8.29
CA ASN A 119 13.23 13.08 -7.11
C ASN A 119 12.51 14.41 -7.32
N ARG A 120 13.13 15.40 -7.98
CA ARG A 120 12.49 16.66 -8.39
C ARG A 120 11.33 16.40 -9.35
N LEU A 121 11.54 15.60 -10.39
CA LEU A 121 10.51 15.22 -11.37
C LEU A 121 9.36 14.42 -10.72
N ASN A 122 9.66 13.49 -9.80
CA ASN A 122 8.64 12.77 -9.02
C ASN A 122 7.91 13.70 -8.05
N ALA A 123 8.60 14.69 -7.49
CA ALA A 123 7.99 15.72 -6.65
C ALA A 123 7.12 16.66 -7.49
N GLU A 124 7.42 16.89 -8.77
CA GLU A 124 6.53 17.57 -9.71
C GLU A 124 5.30 16.71 -10.01
N ILE A 125 5.44 15.41 -10.27
CA ILE A 125 4.29 14.48 -10.31
C ILE A 125 3.51 14.53 -9.00
N GLY A 126 4.17 14.65 -7.83
CA GLY A 126 3.53 14.77 -6.52
C GLY A 126 2.94 16.16 -6.23
N LYS A 127 3.43 17.23 -6.87
CA LYS A 127 2.81 18.57 -6.87
C LYS A 127 1.59 18.58 -7.79
N PHE A 128 1.64 17.79 -8.87
CA PHE A 128 0.57 17.52 -9.83
C PHE A 128 -0.15 16.17 -9.59
N THR A 129 -0.06 15.56 -8.39
CA THR A 129 -1.21 14.81 -7.90
C THR A 129 -2.20 15.91 -7.64
N LEU A 130 -2.88 16.28 -8.73
CA LEU A 130 -3.81 17.38 -8.81
C LEU A 130 -4.63 17.25 -7.55
N PHE A 131 -4.58 18.28 -6.73
CA PHE A 131 -5.64 18.48 -5.77
C PHE A 131 -6.92 18.47 -6.61
N THR A 132 -7.55 17.30 -6.72
CA THR A 132 -8.81 17.11 -7.43
C THR A 132 -9.94 17.72 -6.61
N GLY A 133 -9.66 18.05 -5.35
CA GLY A 133 -10.41 18.99 -4.55
C GLY A 133 -10.70 20.27 -5.31
N ASN A 134 -11.95 20.74 -5.26
CA ASN A 134 -12.21 22.09 -5.75
C ASN A 134 -11.46 23.12 -4.88
N LYS A 135 -11.14 24.32 -5.41
CA LYS A 135 -10.40 25.37 -4.67
C LYS A 135 -10.99 25.66 -3.27
N THR A 136 -12.30 25.50 -3.09
CA THR A 136 -13.00 25.67 -1.81
C THR A 136 -12.52 24.67 -0.75
N ASN A 137 -12.36 23.39 -1.11
CA ASN A 137 -11.85 22.37 -0.19
C ASN A 137 -10.43 22.70 0.29
N GLY A 138 -9.59 23.29 -0.57
CA GLY A 138 -8.23 23.68 -0.22
C GLY A 138 -8.20 24.84 0.79
N ARG A 139 -9.10 25.82 0.61
CA ARG A 139 -9.29 26.92 1.58
C ARG A 139 -9.79 26.40 2.93
N VAL A 140 -10.73 25.45 2.93
CA VAL A 140 -11.21 24.81 4.16
C VAL A 140 -10.10 24.07 4.88
N LEU A 141 -9.25 23.33 4.15
CA LEU A 141 -8.11 22.64 4.74
C LEU A 141 -7.18 23.62 5.46
N GLU A 142 -6.81 24.72 4.80
CA GLU A 142 -5.87 25.66 5.39
C GLU A 142 -6.50 26.36 6.60
N LYS A 143 -7.76 26.77 6.49
CA LYS A 143 -8.50 27.35 7.62
C LYS A 143 -8.54 26.39 8.82
N TYR A 144 -8.92 25.13 8.59
CA TYR A 144 -8.94 24.09 9.62
C TYR A 144 -7.55 23.86 10.22
N TRP A 145 -6.51 23.85 9.38
CA TRP A 145 -5.13 23.64 9.82
C TRP A 145 -4.65 24.74 10.78
N GLN A 146 -4.86 26.00 10.40
CA GLN A 146 -4.43 27.16 11.18
C GLN A 146 -5.20 27.26 12.51
N GLU A 147 -6.53 27.08 12.48
CA GLU A 147 -7.36 27.24 13.67
C GLU A 147 -7.27 26.05 14.65
N GLU A 148 -7.26 24.82 14.14
CA GLU A 148 -7.37 23.64 15.01
C GLU A 148 -6.05 22.92 15.25
N TYR A 149 -5.08 22.97 14.34
CA TYR A 149 -3.88 22.12 14.41
C TYR A 149 -2.60 22.87 14.77
N GLN A 150 -2.42 24.10 14.30
CA GLN A 150 -1.17 24.85 14.48
C GLN A 150 -0.84 25.12 15.95
N GLY A 151 -1.85 25.31 16.81
CA GLY A 151 -1.68 25.49 18.25
C GLY A 151 -1.54 24.19 19.06
N ARG A 152 -1.65 23.01 18.44
CA ARG A 152 -1.58 21.74 19.18
C ARG A 152 -0.13 21.35 19.46
N LYS A 153 0.13 20.81 20.65
CA LYS A 153 1.42 20.20 21.02
C LYS A 153 1.65 18.88 20.28
N ILE A 154 1.96 18.96 18.99
CA ILE A 154 2.27 17.83 18.12
C ILE A 154 3.76 17.89 17.78
N LYS A 155 4.46 16.75 17.77
CA LYS A 155 5.85 16.68 17.30
C LYS A 155 5.95 17.21 15.86
N GLU A 156 6.97 17.99 15.54
CA GLU A 156 7.12 18.64 14.24
C GLU A 156 7.06 17.65 13.06
N GLU A 157 7.75 16.52 13.17
CA GLU A 157 7.70 15.44 12.18
C GLU A 157 6.27 14.91 11.94
N SER A 158 5.43 14.92 12.96
CA SER A 158 4.04 14.45 12.90
C SER A 158 3.10 15.51 12.34
N MET A 159 3.47 16.80 12.37
CA MET A 159 2.63 17.88 11.82
C MET A 159 2.47 17.73 10.31
N SER A 160 3.56 17.54 9.58
CA SER A 160 3.51 17.34 8.12
C SER A 160 2.66 16.13 7.75
N SER A 161 2.87 15.00 8.45
CA SER A 161 2.07 13.78 8.26
C SER A 161 0.57 14.01 8.49
N ALA A 162 0.20 14.74 9.55
CA ALA A 162 -1.18 15.06 9.86
C ALA A 162 -1.83 15.96 8.78
N LYS A 163 -1.12 16.99 8.29
CA LYS A 163 -1.60 17.84 7.20
C LYS A 163 -1.82 17.03 5.92
N HIS A 164 -0.91 16.11 5.60
CA HIS A 164 -1.03 15.21 4.46
C HIS A 164 -2.19 14.21 4.59
N ASP A 165 -2.52 13.74 5.79
CA ASP A 165 -3.70 12.90 6.04
C ASP A 165 -5.00 13.67 5.77
N LEU A 166 -5.10 14.92 6.25
CA LEU A 166 -6.26 15.78 6.02
C LEU A 166 -6.43 16.11 4.54
N ARG A 167 -5.33 16.47 3.87
CA ARG A 167 -5.31 16.74 2.43
C ARG A 167 -5.79 15.53 1.63
N ARG A 168 -5.23 14.34 1.90
CA ARG A 168 -5.64 13.09 1.24
C ARG A 168 -7.13 12.79 1.42
N ALA A 169 -7.69 13.14 2.58
CA ALA A 169 -9.11 12.95 2.84
C ALA A 169 -9.98 13.86 1.96
N LEU A 170 -9.58 15.11 1.76
CA LEU A 170 -10.28 16.05 0.86
C LEU A 170 -10.04 15.74 -0.62
N ASP A 171 -8.87 15.21 -0.97
CA ASP A 171 -8.60 14.75 -2.34
C ASP A 171 -9.49 13.54 -2.71
N ALA A 172 -9.78 12.69 -1.73
CA ALA A 172 -10.61 11.49 -1.92
C ALA A 172 -12.06 11.79 -2.33
N ILE A 173 -12.58 12.98 -2.03
CA ILE A 173 -13.92 13.39 -2.46
C ILE A 173 -13.91 14.10 -3.83
N GLY A 174 -12.71 14.29 -4.41
CA GLY A 174 -12.53 14.91 -5.72
C GLY A 174 -13.20 16.29 -5.82
N LYS A 175 -14.00 16.47 -6.86
CA LYS A 175 -14.66 17.77 -7.15
C LYS A 175 -15.80 18.11 -6.19
N VAL A 176 -16.26 17.17 -5.36
CA VAL A 176 -17.36 17.40 -4.41
C VAL A 176 -16.92 18.43 -3.36
N SER A 177 -17.75 19.45 -3.15
CA SER A 177 -17.50 20.48 -2.14
C SER A 177 -17.78 19.93 -0.75
N ILE A 178 -16.82 20.05 0.18
CA ILE A 178 -17.03 19.66 1.58
C ILE A 178 -18.02 20.58 2.31
N VAL A 179 -18.15 21.83 1.84
CA VAL A 179 -19.02 22.86 2.43
C VAL A 179 -20.47 22.67 2.03
N SER A 180 -20.73 22.35 0.76
CA SER A 180 -22.09 22.32 0.20
C SER A 180 -22.57 20.93 -0.22
N GLY A 181 -21.67 19.96 -0.40
CA GLY A 181 -22.04 18.61 -0.82
C GLY A 181 -22.90 17.91 0.23
N SER A 182 -23.88 17.13 -0.21
CA SER A 182 -24.71 16.29 0.65
C SER A 182 -23.90 15.10 1.20
N ALA A 183 -24.38 14.49 2.29
CA ALA A 183 -23.77 13.28 2.84
C ALA A 183 -23.67 12.15 1.79
N LYS A 184 -24.70 11.99 0.96
CA LYS A 184 -24.76 10.97 -0.09
C LYS A 184 -23.73 11.19 -1.19
N GLU A 185 -23.53 12.43 -1.64
CA GLU A 185 -22.54 12.77 -2.66
C GLU A 185 -21.11 12.54 -2.16
N ILE A 186 -20.82 13.00 -0.94
CA ILE A 186 -19.51 12.84 -0.32
C ILE A 186 -19.21 11.36 -0.11
N GLN A 187 -20.16 10.59 0.42
CA GLN A 187 -19.99 9.15 0.63
C GLN A 187 -19.78 8.41 -0.70
N LYS A 188 -20.59 8.72 -1.73
CA LYS A 188 -20.46 8.11 -3.07
C LYS A 188 -19.08 8.38 -3.69
N ALA A 189 -18.53 9.59 -3.51
CA ALA A 189 -17.18 9.91 -4.00
C ALA A 189 -16.10 9.06 -3.31
N ILE A 190 -16.20 8.86 -2.00
CA ILE A 190 -15.28 8.01 -1.24
C ILE A 190 -15.42 6.54 -1.64
N ASP A 191 -16.65 6.05 -1.81
CA ASP A 191 -16.90 4.66 -2.19
C ASP A 191 -16.39 4.37 -3.61
N ALA A 192 -16.44 5.36 -4.50
CA ALA A 192 -15.94 5.29 -5.88
C ALA A 192 -14.42 5.48 -6.02
N SER A 193 -13.72 5.90 -4.96
CA SER A 193 -12.28 6.23 -5.01
C SER A 193 -11.34 5.02 -5.20
N GLY A 194 -11.85 3.79 -5.13
CA GLY A 194 -11.04 2.57 -5.21
C GLY A 194 -10.15 2.31 -3.99
N PHE A 195 -10.25 3.10 -2.92
CA PHE A 195 -9.49 2.87 -1.70
C PHE A 195 -9.98 1.62 -0.96
N ASP A 196 -9.03 0.89 -0.35
CA ASP A 196 -9.36 -0.20 0.56
C ASP A 196 -10.13 0.29 1.80
N VAL A 197 -10.84 -0.63 2.46
CA VAL A 197 -11.68 -0.33 3.64
C VAL A 197 -10.90 0.38 4.75
N THR A 198 -9.62 0.04 4.96
CA THR A 198 -8.82 0.66 6.02
C THR A 198 -8.53 2.13 5.70
N LYS A 199 -8.16 2.41 4.45
CA LYS A 199 -7.94 3.77 3.96
C LYS A 199 -9.23 4.58 3.95
N GLN A 200 -10.33 4.03 3.44
CA GLN A 200 -11.65 4.68 3.47
C GLN A 200 -12.04 5.10 4.89
N ARG A 201 -11.87 4.22 5.90
CA ARG A 201 -12.15 4.55 7.30
C ARG A 201 -11.32 5.73 7.81
N ARG A 202 -10.02 5.77 7.46
CA ARG A 202 -9.15 6.91 7.83
C ARG A 202 -9.61 8.21 7.18
N ILE A 203 -9.91 8.16 5.88
CA ILE A 203 -10.44 9.29 5.10
C ILE A 203 -11.72 9.81 5.73
N ILE A 204 -12.70 8.93 5.96
CA ILE A 204 -14.00 9.27 6.55
C ILE A 204 -13.85 9.87 7.95
N ALA A 205 -12.94 9.32 8.77
CA ALA A 205 -12.68 9.87 10.10
C ALA A 205 -12.15 11.32 10.02
N ARG A 206 -11.25 11.62 9.08
CA ARG A 206 -10.73 12.97 8.85
C ARG A 206 -11.78 13.92 8.27
N LEU A 207 -12.59 13.46 7.33
CA LEU A 207 -13.68 14.26 6.77
C LEU A 207 -14.74 14.59 7.82
N ASN A 208 -15.12 13.63 8.67
CA ASN A 208 -16.05 13.89 9.78
C ASN A 208 -15.48 14.89 10.80
N GLN A 209 -14.15 14.93 11.02
CA GLN A 209 -13.50 15.97 11.83
C GLN A 209 -13.66 17.35 11.19
N ILE A 210 -13.41 17.47 9.87
CA ILE A 210 -13.56 18.73 9.13
C ILE A 210 -15.02 19.18 9.09
N LEU A 211 -15.97 18.28 8.83
CA LEU A 211 -17.41 18.57 8.82
C LEU A 211 -17.89 19.09 10.18
N LYS A 212 -17.40 18.49 11.27
CA LYS A 212 -17.68 18.98 12.63
C LYS A 212 -17.16 20.40 12.84
N PHE A 213 -15.94 20.69 12.39
CA PHE A 213 -15.35 22.03 12.45
C PHE A 213 -16.17 23.06 11.65
N LEU A 214 -16.67 22.69 10.47
CA LEU A 214 -17.54 23.54 9.66
C LEU A 214 -18.95 23.72 10.25
N GLY A 215 -19.28 23.09 11.38
CA GLY A 215 -20.60 23.12 11.98
C GLY A 215 -21.66 22.27 11.26
N ARG A 216 -21.27 21.46 10.27
CA ARG A 216 -22.16 20.61 9.47
C ARG A 216 -22.55 19.32 10.19
N LYS A 217 -23.32 19.45 11.28
CA LYS A 217 -23.78 18.31 12.09
C LYS A 217 -24.82 17.44 11.38
N ASP A 218 -25.49 18.01 10.38
CA ASP A 218 -26.44 17.35 9.47
C ASP A 218 -25.77 16.32 8.55
N VAL A 219 -24.46 16.47 8.30
CA VAL A 219 -23.70 15.56 7.43
C VAL A 219 -22.81 14.66 8.27
N ARG A 220 -23.15 13.36 8.30
CA ARG A 220 -22.34 12.33 8.93
C ARG A 220 -22.04 11.20 7.96
N LEU A 221 -20.75 10.99 7.70
CA LEU A 221 -20.29 9.92 6.83
C LEU A 221 -20.19 8.58 7.57
N HIS A 222 -20.55 7.50 6.90
CA HIS A 222 -20.62 6.17 7.49
C HIS A 222 -19.33 5.40 7.30
N LEU A 223 -18.75 4.89 8.38
CA LEU A 223 -17.53 4.09 8.33
C LEU A 223 -17.85 2.69 7.76
N PRO A 224 -17.16 2.22 6.71
CA PRO A 224 -17.36 0.88 6.20
C PRO A 224 -16.96 -0.16 7.25
N LYS A 225 -17.66 -1.30 7.27
CA LYS A 225 -17.47 -2.36 8.28
C LYS A 225 -16.02 -2.88 8.22
N LYS A 226 -15.33 -2.84 9.35
CA LYS A 226 -13.95 -3.36 9.45
C LYS A 226 -13.98 -4.88 9.40
N SER A 227 -13.31 -5.48 8.41
CA SER A 227 -13.05 -6.92 8.41
C SER A 227 -12.15 -7.26 9.60
N ARG A 228 -12.52 -8.29 10.38
CA ARG A 228 -11.65 -8.81 11.42
C ARG A 228 -10.53 -9.60 10.74
N ILE A 229 -9.31 -9.10 10.81
CA ILE A 229 -8.14 -9.88 10.40
C ILE A 229 -7.93 -10.93 11.49
N LYS A 230 -8.04 -12.22 11.11
CA LYS A 230 -7.63 -13.31 12.00
C LYS A 230 -6.10 -13.30 12.04
N VAL A 231 -5.55 -13.00 13.21
CA VAL A 231 -4.11 -13.10 13.43
C VAL A 231 -3.76 -14.58 13.53
N LYS A 232 -2.90 -15.08 12.63
CA LYS A 232 -2.28 -16.40 12.79
C LYS A 232 -1.04 -16.21 13.67
N PHE A 233 -1.02 -16.87 14.83
CA PHE A 233 0.17 -16.95 15.65
C PHE A 233 1.09 -18.05 15.11
N LEU A 234 2.39 -17.82 15.18
CA LEU A 234 3.39 -18.84 14.84
C LEU A 234 3.63 -19.73 16.05
N SER A 235 3.78 -21.04 15.84
CA SER A 235 4.34 -21.91 16.87
C SER A 235 5.84 -21.65 17.06
N VAL A 236 6.44 -22.19 18.13
CA VAL A 236 7.88 -22.06 18.38
C VAL A 236 8.68 -22.70 17.22
N GLU A 237 8.23 -23.84 16.72
CA GLU A 237 8.87 -24.56 15.62
C GLU A 237 8.75 -23.79 14.30
N GLU A 238 7.59 -23.19 14.01
CA GLU A 238 7.41 -22.31 12.86
C GLU A 238 8.31 -21.07 12.96
N PHE A 239 8.46 -20.51 14.16
CA PHE A 239 9.33 -19.35 14.40
C PHE A 239 10.81 -19.69 14.19
N GLN A 240 11.30 -20.83 14.70
CA GLN A 240 12.69 -21.26 14.49
C GLN A 240 13.04 -21.44 13.02
N LYS A 241 12.09 -21.93 12.20
CA LYS A 241 12.27 -22.01 10.74
C LYS A 241 12.42 -20.63 10.10
N VAL A 242 11.68 -19.63 10.56
CA VAL A 242 11.84 -18.24 10.09
C VAL A 242 13.20 -17.68 10.51
N LEU A 243 13.62 -17.95 11.75
CA LEU A 243 14.87 -17.47 12.30
C LEU A 243 16.10 -18.00 11.54
N ALA A 244 16.06 -19.27 11.11
CA ALA A 244 17.12 -19.91 10.34
C ALA A 244 17.35 -19.29 8.94
N LEU A 245 16.37 -18.54 8.41
CA LEU A 245 16.48 -17.87 7.11
C LEU A 245 17.14 -16.49 7.18
N GLU A 246 17.32 -15.93 8.38
CA GLU A 246 17.90 -14.60 8.56
C GLU A 246 19.41 -14.70 8.86
N PRO A 247 20.29 -14.34 7.91
CA PRO A 247 21.73 -14.49 8.10
C PRO A 247 22.33 -13.49 9.11
N ARG A 248 21.63 -12.38 9.40
CA ARG A 248 22.15 -11.33 10.29
C ARG A 248 21.80 -11.63 11.75
N GLU A 249 22.82 -11.83 12.57
CA GLU A 249 22.67 -12.15 14.00
C GLU A 249 21.89 -11.08 14.76
N GLU A 250 22.09 -9.80 14.48
CA GLU A 250 21.40 -8.73 15.23
C GLU A 250 19.89 -8.72 14.95
N ILE A 251 19.49 -9.11 13.73
CA ILE A 251 18.09 -9.21 13.34
C ILE A 251 17.45 -10.47 13.93
N ARG A 252 18.20 -11.58 14.02
CA ARG A 252 17.74 -12.80 14.71
C ARG A 252 17.43 -12.53 16.18
N ALA A 253 18.36 -11.92 16.91
CA ALA A 253 18.15 -11.56 18.31
C ALA A 253 16.95 -10.62 18.50
N LEU A 254 16.75 -9.66 17.58
CA LEU A 254 15.58 -8.80 17.58
C LEU A 254 14.27 -9.58 17.41
N TYR A 255 14.24 -10.54 16.48
CA TYR A 255 13.07 -11.40 16.27
C TYR A 255 12.75 -12.25 17.49
N GLU A 256 13.76 -12.82 18.14
CA GLU A 256 13.60 -13.61 19.37
C GLU A 256 13.02 -12.78 20.50
N VAL A 257 13.58 -11.59 20.76
CA VAL A 257 13.03 -10.67 21.76
C VAL A 257 11.57 -10.36 21.45
N CYS A 258 11.24 -10.01 20.21
CA CYS A 258 9.85 -9.72 19.81
C CYS A 258 8.92 -10.92 19.98
N PHE A 259 9.37 -12.13 19.64
CA PHE A 259 8.56 -13.34 19.70
C PHE A 259 8.27 -13.75 21.15
N TYR A 260 9.28 -13.81 22.01
CA TYR A 260 9.12 -14.28 23.38
C TYR A 260 8.53 -13.24 24.33
N THR A 261 8.73 -11.94 24.08
CA THR A 261 8.23 -10.87 24.97
C THR A 261 6.96 -10.19 24.47
N GLY A 262 6.60 -10.37 23.19
CA GLY A 262 5.52 -9.61 22.56
C GLY A 262 5.85 -8.13 22.34
N ALA A 263 7.13 -7.73 22.46
CA ALA A 263 7.56 -6.36 22.23
C ALA A 263 7.25 -5.89 20.79
N ARG A 264 6.71 -4.67 20.67
CA ARG A 264 6.40 -4.06 19.36
C ARG A 264 7.62 -3.35 18.79
N LEU A 265 7.87 -3.55 17.50
CA LEU A 265 8.86 -2.78 16.75
C LEU A 265 8.39 -1.34 16.56
N GLY A 266 8.78 -0.46 17.49
CA GLY A 266 8.66 0.98 17.35
C GLY A 266 9.85 1.60 16.62
N ARG A 267 9.67 2.79 16.04
CA ARG A 267 10.76 3.56 15.38
C ARG A 267 11.95 3.84 16.33
N GLU A 268 11.66 4.03 17.62
CA GLU A 268 12.67 4.24 18.67
C GLU A 268 13.43 2.95 19.05
N TYR A 269 12.80 1.79 18.86
CA TYR A 269 13.40 0.48 19.12
C TYR A 269 14.52 0.15 18.13
N PHE A 270 14.37 0.55 16.86
CA PHE A 270 15.38 0.38 15.82
C PHE A 270 16.62 1.28 16.02
N ASN A 271 16.44 2.49 16.57
CA ASN A 271 17.47 3.51 16.44
C ASN A 271 18.51 3.60 17.58
N LYS A 272 18.21 3.21 18.83
CA LYS A 272 19.16 3.50 19.94
C LYS A 272 19.27 2.51 21.11
N ARG A 273 18.24 1.70 21.43
CA ARG A 273 18.23 0.93 22.70
C ARG A 273 18.62 -0.53 22.57
N ILE A 274 18.17 -1.25 21.54
CA ILE A 274 18.49 -2.68 21.40
C ILE A 274 19.97 -2.91 21.10
N PHE A 275 20.61 -2.10 20.25
CA PHE A 275 22.06 -2.23 20.02
C PHE A 275 22.91 -2.06 21.28
N LYS A 276 22.43 -1.28 22.26
CA LYS A 276 23.14 -1.06 23.53
C LYS A 276 22.88 -2.18 24.54
N VAL A 277 21.71 -2.81 24.49
CA VAL A 277 21.34 -3.95 25.34
C VAL A 277 21.94 -5.25 24.79
N ILE A 278 21.82 -5.54 23.49
CA ILE A 278 22.45 -6.70 22.84
C ILE A 278 23.97 -6.65 23.01
N ARG A 279 24.61 -5.48 22.82
CA ARG A 279 26.06 -5.36 23.12
C ARG A 279 26.39 -5.63 24.58
N LYS A 280 25.54 -5.28 25.54
CA LYS A 280 25.80 -5.54 26.96
C LYS A 280 25.55 -6.99 27.36
N SER A 281 24.51 -7.64 26.82
CA SER A 281 24.18 -9.03 27.14
C SER A 281 25.14 -10.01 26.48
N VAL A 282 25.55 -9.77 25.22
CA VAL A 282 26.55 -10.60 24.53
C VAL A 282 27.93 -10.52 25.21
N ILE A 283 28.31 -9.35 25.76
CA ILE A 283 29.57 -9.19 26.52
C ILE A 283 29.49 -9.84 27.91
N HIS A 284 28.31 -9.89 28.55
CA HIS A 284 28.16 -10.54 29.85
C HIS A 284 28.08 -12.07 29.77
N GLU A 285 27.48 -12.64 28.74
CA GLU A 285 27.43 -14.10 28.59
C GLU A 285 28.77 -14.69 28.13
N SER A 286 29.61 -13.94 27.41
CA SER A 286 30.98 -14.35 27.08
C SER A 286 31.98 -14.28 28.25
N MET A 287 31.58 -13.76 29.42
CA MET A 287 32.41 -13.71 30.64
C MET A 287 32.00 -14.72 31.71
N ILE A 288 30.90 -15.46 31.52
CA ILE A 288 30.40 -16.43 32.52
C ILE A 288 30.73 -17.88 32.13
N VAL A 289 31.28 -18.13 30.94
CA VAL A 289 31.75 -19.48 30.53
C VAL A 289 33.28 -19.56 30.64
N HIS A 290 33.80 -19.35 31.84
CA HIS A 290 35.11 -19.86 32.28
C HIS A 290 35.13 -19.90 33.81
N ILE A 291 34.37 -20.82 34.39
CA ILE A 291 34.70 -21.54 35.63
C ILE A 291 34.33 -23.01 35.38
#